data_AF-A0A3R7B8G5-F1
#
_entry.id   AF-A0A3R7B8G5-F1
#
_cell.length_a   1.000
_cell.length_b   1.000
_cell.length_c   1.000
_cell.angle_alpha   90.00
_cell.angle_beta   90.00
_cell.angle_gamma   90.00
#
_symmetry.space_group_name_H-M   'P 1'
#
loop_
_entity.id
_entity.type
_entity.pdbx_description
1 polymer ?
#
loop_
_entity_poly.entity_id
_entity_poly.type
_entity_poly.pdbx_seq_one_letter_code
_entity_poly.pdbx_strand_id
1 'polypeptide(L)'
;PAITVKPCSSRDIEVMSAIYRREPVRFLRRLEDYQRAFACRHVMDKESEFLLILKDGSPRAYVILPSPSKKSKVRIGEYAGERSSLVNALGLILQRFPSLEEIVIHILGCDVLLQSLMEEKGLQLRPSNSACTVRIINFTQLMERLRPYFEEVIGYKETRKIKFLEKKGRFIVEYGADRVVIPGRPEAAQLIFGSKDAPTELLSAGGKAGKILREVLPIPLPWYGINFV
;
A
#
# COMPACT_ATOMS: atom_id res chain seq x y z
N PRO A 1 17.93 -16.75 -13.24
CA PRO A 1 16.93 -16.33 -14.25
C PRO A 1 17.33 -14.96 -14.81
N ALA A 2 17.17 -14.75 -16.12
CA ALA A 2 17.57 -13.51 -16.76
C ALA A 2 16.49 -12.44 -16.55
N ILE A 3 16.85 -11.35 -15.86
CA ILE A 3 15.98 -10.18 -15.69
C ILE A 3 16.33 -9.15 -16.74
N THR A 4 15.32 -8.58 -17.39
CA THR A 4 15.48 -7.43 -18.30
C THR A 4 14.44 -6.36 -18.01
N VAL A 5 14.77 -5.11 -18.35
CA VAL A 5 13.90 -3.95 -18.17
C VAL A 5 13.76 -3.23 -19.49
N LYS A 6 12.51 -2.97 -19.92
CA LYS A 6 12.22 -2.20 -21.14
C LYS A 6 11.22 -1.07 -20.86
N PRO A 7 11.22 0.01 -21.64
CA PRO A 7 10.11 0.94 -21.67
C PRO A 7 8.82 0.25 -22.11
N CYS A 8 7.72 0.61 -21.47
CA CYS A 8 6.39 0.22 -21.90
C CYS A 8 6.00 0.95 -23.18
N SER A 9 5.34 0.21 -24.07
CA SER A 9 4.56 0.73 -25.18
C SER A 9 3.06 0.73 -24.83
N SER A 10 2.23 1.33 -25.67
CA SER A 10 0.77 1.27 -25.50
C SER A 10 0.22 -0.17 -25.48
N ARG A 11 0.91 -1.12 -26.13
CA ARG A 11 0.55 -2.54 -26.13
C ARG A 11 0.81 -3.25 -24.79
N ASP A 12 1.63 -2.66 -23.93
CA ASP A 12 1.96 -3.23 -22.62
C ASP A 12 0.98 -2.80 -21.51
N ILE A 13 0.04 -1.87 -21.80
CA ILE A 13 -0.88 -1.30 -20.79
C ILE A 13 -1.79 -2.38 -20.18
N GLU A 14 -2.33 -3.28 -20.99
CA GLU A 14 -3.17 -4.39 -20.53
C GLU A 14 -2.38 -5.36 -19.64
N VAL A 15 -1.11 -5.58 -19.96
CA VAL A 15 -0.19 -6.39 -19.16
C VAL A 15 0.06 -5.73 -17.81
N MET A 16 0.36 -4.43 -17.79
CA MET A 16 0.53 -3.67 -16.54
C MET A 16 -0.73 -3.75 -15.67
N SER A 17 -1.91 -3.53 -16.25
CA SER A 17 -3.19 -3.65 -15.56
C SER A 17 -3.41 -5.05 -15.00
N ALA A 18 -3.09 -6.10 -15.77
CA ALA A 18 -3.18 -7.48 -15.32
C ALA A 18 -2.21 -7.81 -14.17
N ILE A 19 -1.00 -7.25 -14.18
CA ILE A 19 -0.03 -7.37 -13.09
C ILE A 19 -0.58 -6.70 -11.82
N TYR A 20 -1.01 -5.44 -11.91
CA TYR A 20 -1.51 -4.69 -10.76
C TYR A 20 -2.76 -5.31 -10.13
N ARG A 21 -3.66 -5.92 -10.92
CA ARG A 21 -4.86 -6.58 -10.39
C ARG A 21 -4.57 -7.69 -9.38
N ARG A 22 -3.35 -8.23 -9.38
CA ARG A 22 -2.88 -9.27 -8.45
C ARG A 22 -2.31 -8.70 -7.16
N GLU A 23 -2.14 -7.38 -7.06
CA GLU A 23 -1.70 -6.76 -5.81
C GLU A 23 -2.77 -6.95 -4.72
N PRO A 24 -2.38 -7.37 -3.50
CA PRO A 24 -3.33 -7.65 -2.43
C PRO A 24 -3.95 -6.38 -1.86
N VAL A 25 -3.21 -5.27 -1.85
CA VAL A 25 -3.66 -3.96 -1.37
C VAL A 25 -3.57 -2.98 -2.52
N ARG A 26 -4.73 -2.60 -3.08
CA ARG A 26 -4.77 -1.78 -4.30
C ARG A 26 -6.06 -1.02 -4.46
N PHE A 27 -6.04 0.01 -5.30
CA PHE A 27 -7.25 0.60 -5.83
C PHE A 27 -7.93 -0.36 -6.81
N LEU A 28 -9.27 -0.34 -6.83
CA LEU A 28 -10.02 -0.92 -7.94
C LEU A 28 -9.95 0.07 -9.10
N ARG A 29 -9.19 -0.31 -10.13
CA ARG A 29 -8.82 0.57 -11.23
C ARG A 29 -9.34 0.03 -12.55
N ARG A 30 -9.86 0.92 -13.40
CA ARG A 30 -10.29 0.55 -14.76
C ARG A 30 -9.09 0.61 -15.72
N LEU A 31 -9.19 -0.04 -16.88
CA LEU A 31 -8.11 -0.04 -17.86
C LEU A 31 -7.80 1.39 -18.36
N GLU A 32 -8.84 2.21 -18.49
CA GLU A 32 -8.78 3.59 -18.97
C GLU A 32 -7.92 4.48 -18.05
N ASP A 33 -7.82 4.15 -16.76
CA ASP A 33 -6.94 4.89 -15.84
C ASP A 33 -5.46 4.70 -16.20
N TYR A 34 -5.06 3.48 -16.58
CA TYR A 34 -3.71 3.21 -17.07
C TYR A 34 -3.47 3.88 -18.42
N GLN A 35 -4.46 3.84 -19.32
CA GLN A 35 -4.36 4.48 -20.62
C GLN A 35 -4.16 5.99 -20.48
N ARG A 36 -4.92 6.64 -19.59
CA ARG A 36 -4.77 8.07 -19.29
C ARG A 36 -3.42 8.40 -18.70
N ALA A 37 -2.98 7.66 -17.67
CA ALA A 37 -1.68 7.85 -17.04
C ALA A 37 -0.52 7.68 -18.04
N PHE A 38 -0.61 6.66 -18.92
CA PHE A 38 0.39 6.43 -19.96
C PHE A 38 0.37 7.53 -21.03
N ALA A 39 -0.81 8.01 -21.43
CA ALA A 39 -0.97 9.05 -22.43
C ALA A 39 -0.44 10.41 -21.95
N CYS A 40 -0.75 10.80 -20.70
CA CYS A 40 -0.26 12.06 -20.15
C CYS A 40 1.18 11.99 -19.63
N ARG A 41 1.74 10.78 -19.46
CA ARG A 41 3.07 10.52 -18.91
C ARG A 41 3.29 11.13 -17.52
N HIS A 42 2.23 11.38 -16.75
CA HIS A 42 2.34 11.97 -15.42
C HIS A 42 1.74 11.04 -14.35
N VAL A 43 2.49 10.85 -13.26
CA VAL A 43 2.08 10.06 -12.10
C VAL A 43 2.53 10.80 -10.84
N MET A 44 1.58 11.02 -9.92
CA MET A 44 1.82 11.80 -8.69
C MET A 44 2.47 13.17 -8.97
N ASP A 45 1.91 13.95 -9.90
CA ASP A 45 2.41 15.27 -10.36
C ASP A 45 3.76 15.29 -11.10
N LYS A 46 4.37 14.12 -11.34
CA LYS A 46 5.68 14.02 -12.00
C LYS A 46 5.57 13.37 -13.37
N GLU A 47 6.21 13.98 -14.36
CA GLU A 47 6.52 13.29 -15.61
C GLU A 47 7.27 11.99 -15.30
N SER A 48 6.86 10.88 -15.91
CA SER A 48 7.26 9.54 -15.49
C SER A 48 7.48 8.58 -16.66
N GLU A 49 8.51 7.75 -16.48
CA GLU A 49 8.83 6.60 -17.31
C GLU A 49 8.08 5.37 -16.83
N PHE A 50 7.49 4.64 -17.78
CA PHE A 50 6.78 3.39 -17.53
C PHE A 50 7.68 2.24 -17.99
N LEU A 51 8.07 1.37 -17.06
CA LEU A 51 9.04 0.31 -17.30
C LEU A 51 8.43 -1.05 -17.02
N LEU A 52 8.55 -1.98 -17.97
CA LEU A 52 8.18 -3.37 -17.81
C LEU A 52 9.42 -4.19 -17.43
N ILE A 53 9.25 -5.05 -16.43
CA ILE A 53 10.28 -5.97 -15.95
C ILE A 53 9.91 -7.38 -16.44
N LEU A 54 10.85 -7.99 -17.16
CA LEU A 54 10.69 -9.33 -17.69
C LEU A 54 11.65 -10.28 -16.99
N LYS A 55 11.17 -11.50 -16.76
CA LYS A 55 11.97 -12.64 -16.29
C LYS A 55 11.88 -13.72 -17.36
N ASP A 56 13.01 -14.07 -17.94
CA ASP A 56 13.12 -15.05 -19.02
C ASP A 56 12.13 -14.72 -20.17
N GLY A 57 12.10 -13.44 -20.57
CA GLY A 57 11.26 -12.93 -21.66
C GLY A 57 9.76 -12.73 -21.32
N SER A 58 9.31 -13.11 -20.13
CA SER A 58 7.91 -12.97 -19.71
C SER A 58 7.71 -11.77 -18.76
N PRO A 59 6.69 -10.92 -18.94
CA PRO A 59 6.37 -9.84 -18.01
C PRO A 59 6.06 -10.35 -16.60
N ARG A 60 6.76 -9.84 -15.59
CA ARG A 60 6.56 -10.23 -14.18
C ARG A 60 6.25 -9.08 -13.25
N ALA A 61 6.73 -7.89 -13.55
CA ALA A 61 6.51 -6.69 -12.76
C ALA A 61 6.58 -5.45 -13.65
N TYR A 62 6.18 -4.30 -13.10
CA TYR A 62 6.45 -3.00 -13.69
C TYR A 62 6.84 -1.99 -12.61
N VAL A 63 7.48 -0.92 -13.06
CA VAL A 63 7.81 0.25 -12.27
C VAL A 63 7.39 1.49 -13.05
N ILE A 64 6.80 2.46 -12.36
CA ILE A 64 6.61 3.81 -12.85
C ILE A 64 7.57 4.70 -12.08
N LEU A 65 8.52 5.27 -12.80
CA LEU A 65 9.62 6.04 -12.25
C LEU A 65 9.51 7.49 -12.74
N PRO A 66 9.39 8.49 -11.87
CA PRO A 66 9.54 9.89 -12.27
C PRO A 66 10.82 10.13 -13.08
N SER A 67 10.71 10.88 -14.16
CA SER A 67 11.82 11.13 -15.09
C SER A 67 13.02 11.73 -14.33
N PRO A 68 14.19 11.06 -14.32
CA PRO A 68 15.34 11.53 -13.56
C PRO A 68 15.86 12.88 -14.08
N SER A 69 16.00 13.86 -13.20
CA SER A 69 16.74 15.09 -13.49
C SER A 69 18.25 14.88 -13.26
N LYS A 70 19.11 15.88 -13.52
CA LYS A 70 20.57 15.74 -13.33
C LYS A 70 20.92 15.37 -11.87
N LYS A 71 21.64 14.27 -11.67
CA LYS A 71 22.08 13.75 -10.36
C LYS A 71 20.93 13.60 -9.37
N SER A 72 19.87 12.95 -9.83
CA SER A 72 18.62 12.86 -9.08
C SER A 72 18.58 11.64 -8.18
N LYS A 73 18.04 11.84 -6.99
CA LYS A 73 17.42 10.81 -6.16
C LYS A 73 15.94 10.77 -6.52
N VAL A 74 15.46 9.64 -7.03
CA VAL A 74 14.07 9.49 -7.48
C VAL A 74 13.33 8.48 -6.62
N ARG A 75 12.14 8.88 -6.14
CA ARG A 75 11.20 7.95 -5.52
C ARG A 75 10.34 7.31 -6.60
N ILE A 76 10.26 5.98 -6.60
CA ILE A 76 9.33 5.24 -7.47
C ILE A 76 7.90 5.72 -7.20
N GLY A 77 7.20 6.12 -8.26
CA GLY A 77 5.81 6.57 -8.18
C GLY A 77 4.83 5.41 -7.97
N GLU A 78 5.07 4.27 -8.63
CA GLU A 78 4.29 3.04 -8.46
C GLU A 78 5.13 1.82 -8.86
N TYR A 79 4.87 0.66 -8.24
CA TYR A 79 5.34 -0.64 -8.72
C TYR A 79 4.23 -1.68 -8.49
N ALA A 80 4.30 -2.78 -9.24
CA ALA A 80 3.50 -3.98 -8.98
C ALA A 80 4.16 -5.21 -9.60
N GLY A 81 3.78 -6.40 -9.11
CA GLY A 81 4.17 -7.70 -9.65
C GLY A 81 5.10 -8.52 -8.76
N GLU A 82 5.83 -9.45 -9.35
CA GLU A 82 6.70 -10.38 -8.62
C GLU A 82 7.84 -9.63 -7.90
N ARG A 83 7.87 -9.69 -6.57
CA ARG A 83 8.80 -8.94 -5.72
C ARG A 83 10.26 -9.28 -6.02
N SER A 84 10.58 -10.55 -6.27
CA SER A 84 11.94 -10.98 -6.61
C SER A 84 12.40 -10.42 -7.97
N SER A 85 11.52 -10.33 -8.96
CA SER A 85 11.82 -9.68 -10.24
C SER A 85 12.01 -8.18 -10.07
N LEU A 86 11.20 -7.51 -9.26
CA LEU A 86 11.34 -6.09 -8.93
C LEU A 86 12.71 -5.79 -8.30
N VAL A 87 13.08 -6.51 -7.25
CA VAL A 87 14.35 -6.31 -6.51
C VAL A 87 15.55 -6.54 -7.42
N ASN A 88 15.55 -7.62 -8.21
CA ASN A 88 16.65 -7.92 -9.13
C ASN A 88 16.72 -6.95 -10.33
N ALA A 89 15.64 -6.22 -10.64
CA ALA A 89 15.63 -5.23 -11.71
C ALA A 89 16.19 -3.85 -11.29
N LEU A 90 16.29 -3.53 -10.00
CA LEU A 90 16.66 -2.18 -9.55
C LEU A 90 18.02 -1.71 -10.07
N GLY A 91 19.03 -2.59 -10.07
CA GLY A 91 20.34 -2.28 -10.62
C GLY A 91 20.31 -1.98 -12.12
N LEU A 92 19.47 -2.69 -12.88
CA LEU A 92 19.28 -2.44 -14.31
C LEU A 92 18.56 -1.12 -14.57
N ILE A 93 17.62 -0.74 -13.70
CA ILE A 93 16.95 0.57 -13.77
C ILE A 93 17.97 1.69 -13.52
N LEU A 94 18.84 1.57 -12.51
CA LEU A 94 19.92 2.55 -12.27
C LEU A 94 20.84 2.68 -13.49
N GLN A 95 21.29 1.56 -14.06
CA GLN A 95 22.16 1.56 -15.25
C GLN A 95 21.49 2.19 -16.49
N ARG A 96 20.16 2.09 -16.59
CA ARG A 96 19.39 2.65 -17.71
C ARG A 96 19.38 4.18 -17.71
N PHE A 97 19.48 4.82 -16.54
CA PHE A 97 19.38 6.27 -16.40
C PHE A 97 20.68 6.84 -15.81
N PRO A 98 21.64 7.29 -16.63
CA PRO A 98 22.94 7.77 -16.15
C PRO A 98 22.86 8.95 -15.16
N SER A 99 21.76 9.71 -15.15
CA SER A 99 21.52 10.83 -14.24
C SER A 99 20.89 10.42 -12.90
N LEU A 100 20.55 9.15 -12.72
CA LEU A 100 19.89 8.61 -11.53
C LEU A 100 20.94 8.00 -10.60
N GLU A 101 21.13 8.62 -9.44
CA GLU A 101 22.12 8.17 -8.44
C GLU A 101 21.50 7.26 -7.38
N GLU A 102 20.23 7.48 -7.05
CA GLU A 102 19.53 6.73 -6.01
C GLU A 102 18.06 6.50 -6.39
N ILE A 103 17.59 5.26 -6.17
CA ILE A 103 16.17 4.91 -6.24
C ILE A 103 15.64 4.74 -4.82
N VAL A 104 14.56 5.44 -4.50
CA VAL A 104 13.80 5.27 -3.26
C VAL A 104 12.53 4.51 -3.55
N ILE A 105 12.29 3.45 -2.78
CA ILE A 105 11.08 2.64 -2.89
C ILE A 105 10.29 2.80 -1.60
N HIS A 106 9.01 3.18 -1.74
CA HIS A 106 8.09 3.13 -0.61
C HIS A 106 7.48 1.73 -0.54
N ILE A 107 7.80 1.00 0.54
CA ILE A 107 7.27 -0.36 0.76
C ILE A 107 6.11 -0.24 1.74
N LEU A 108 4.95 -0.80 1.37
CA LEU A 108 3.83 -0.88 2.30
C LEU A 108 4.21 -1.74 3.50
N GLY A 109 3.87 -1.32 4.71
CA GLY A 109 4.26 -2.02 5.93
C GLY A 109 3.79 -3.49 5.99
N CYS A 110 2.72 -3.83 5.25
CA CYS A 110 2.22 -5.20 5.14
C CYS A 110 2.97 -6.07 4.10
N ASP A 111 3.80 -5.51 3.22
CA ASP A 111 4.57 -6.27 2.22
C ASP A 111 5.87 -6.79 2.84
N VAL A 112 5.73 -7.77 3.74
CA VAL A 112 6.85 -8.38 4.47
C VAL A 112 7.84 -9.04 3.51
N LEU A 113 7.35 -9.63 2.43
CA LEU A 113 8.20 -10.29 1.43
C LEU A 113 9.14 -9.28 0.75
N LEU A 114 8.63 -8.13 0.31
CA LEU A 114 9.49 -7.12 -0.30
C LEU A 114 10.49 -6.54 0.70
N GLN A 115 10.09 -6.37 1.97
CA GLN A 115 11.00 -5.92 3.04
C GLN A 115 12.17 -6.90 3.21
N SER A 116 11.88 -8.20 3.41
CA SER A 116 12.91 -9.23 3.59
C SER A 116 13.84 -9.33 2.38
N LEU A 117 13.30 -9.29 1.15
CA LEU A 117 14.13 -9.34 -0.06
C LEU A 117 15.08 -8.15 -0.19
N MET A 118 14.72 -6.97 0.31
CA MET A 118 15.62 -5.80 0.31
C MET A 118 16.70 -5.94 1.38
N GLU A 119 16.34 -6.42 2.57
CA GLU A 119 17.27 -6.65 3.68
C GLU A 119 18.29 -7.74 3.35
N GLU A 120 17.87 -8.82 2.68
CA GLU A 120 18.75 -9.87 2.14
C GLU A 120 19.80 -9.33 1.14
N LYS A 121 19.49 -8.20 0.47
CA LYS A 121 20.42 -7.48 -0.40
C LYS A 121 21.29 -6.47 0.37
N GLY A 122 21.21 -6.43 1.69
CA GLY A 122 21.96 -5.53 2.56
C GLY A 122 21.41 -4.10 2.59
N LEU A 123 20.18 -3.87 2.11
CA LEU A 123 19.57 -2.54 2.14
C LEU A 123 18.94 -2.26 3.50
N GLN A 124 19.15 -1.04 4.01
CA GLN A 124 18.53 -0.59 5.25
C GLN A 124 17.16 0.02 4.98
N LEU A 125 16.13 -0.52 5.61
CA LEU A 125 14.78 0.04 5.58
C LEU A 125 14.65 1.14 6.63
N ARG A 126 13.96 2.22 6.27
CA ARG A 126 13.68 3.35 7.17
C ARG A 126 12.18 3.58 7.25
N PRO A 127 11.59 3.72 8.45
CA PRO A 127 10.20 4.10 8.59
C PRO A 127 9.94 5.41 7.86
N SER A 128 8.91 5.43 7.01
CA SER A 128 8.48 6.63 6.28
C SER A 128 6.98 6.83 6.40
N ASN A 129 6.55 8.08 6.39
CA ASN A 129 5.13 8.41 6.40
C ASN A 129 4.59 8.31 4.97
N SER A 130 3.31 7.92 4.83
CA SER A 130 2.59 8.11 3.57
C SER A 130 2.39 9.61 3.31
N ALA A 131 2.45 10.03 2.05
CA ALA A 131 2.32 11.44 1.67
C ALA A 131 0.86 11.97 1.73
N CYS A 132 -0.01 11.38 2.56
CA CYS A 132 -1.45 11.60 2.50
C CYS A 132 -2.14 11.71 3.85
N THR A 133 -3.30 12.35 3.83
CA THR A 133 -4.24 12.43 4.95
C THR A 133 -5.41 11.49 4.70
N VAL A 134 -5.73 10.66 5.69
CA VAL A 134 -6.93 9.80 5.66
C VAL A 134 -7.96 10.32 6.65
N ARG A 135 -9.21 10.42 6.19
CA ARG A 135 -10.35 10.83 7.01
C ARG A 135 -11.45 9.79 6.94
N ILE A 136 -11.86 9.29 8.09
CA ILE A 136 -13.04 8.43 8.21
C ILE A 136 -14.29 9.32 8.12
N ILE A 137 -15.08 9.17 7.05
CA ILE A 137 -16.31 9.95 6.88
C ILE A 137 -17.46 9.37 7.72
N ASN A 138 -17.62 8.05 7.70
CA ASN A 138 -18.62 7.32 8.47
C ASN A 138 -17.96 6.09 9.08
N PHE A 139 -17.77 6.10 10.40
CA PHE A 139 -17.04 5.03 11.10
C PHE A 139 -17.80 3.71 11.08
N THR A 140 -19.07 3.73 11.48
CA THR A 140 -19.87 2.50 11.54
C THR A 140 -19.94 1.83 10.17
N GLN A 141 -20.23 2.59 9.11
CA GLN A 141 -20.29 2.03 7.75
C GLN A 141 -18.93 1.49 7.29
N LEU A 142 -17.83 2.19 7.59
CA LEU A 142 -16.48 1.71 7.28
C LEU A 142 -16.21 0.37 7.98
N MET A 143 -16.44 0.29 9.29
CA MET A 143 -16.17 -0.92 10.07
C MET A 143 -17.05 -2.10 9.65
N GLU A 144 -18.33 -1.85 9.31
CA GLU A 144 -19.21 -2.89 8.75
C GLU A 144 -18.72 -3.38 7.39
N ARG A 145 -18.19 -2.51 6.52
CA ARG A 145 -17.58 -2.92 5.25
C ARG A 145 -16.28 -3.70 5.44
N LEU A 146 -15.57 -3.46 6.54
CA LEU A 146 -14.37 -4.20 6.91
C LEU A 146 -14.69 -5.53 7.62
N ARG A 147 -15.95 -5.79 7.96
CA ARG A 147 -16.36 -7.00 8.68
C ARG A 147 -15.86 -8.31 8.03
N PRO A 148 -15.90 -8.50 6.70
CA PRO A 148 -15.35 -9.71 6.09
C PRO A 148 -13.86 -9.94 6.39
N TYR A 149 -13.06 -8.87 6.48
CA TYR A 149 -11.64 -8.99 6.87
C TYR A 149 -11.49 -9.40 8.35
N PHE A 150 -12.34 -8.90 9.25
CA PHE A 150 -12.38 -9.38 10.63
C PHE A 150 -12.74 -10.88 10.67
N GLU A 151 -13.72 -11.33 9.88
CA GLU A 151 -14.09 -12.75 9.80
C GLU A 151 -12.95 -13.63 9.30
N GLU A 152 -12.13 -13.14 8.36
CA GLU A 152 -10.93 -13.84 7.88
C GLU A 152 -9.88 -14.00 8.99
N VAL A 153 -9.63 -12.96 9.80
CA VAL A 153 -8.57 -12.96 10.81
C VAL A 153 -8.97 -13.69 12.10
N ILE A 154 -10.16 -13.42 12.64
CA ILE A 154 -10.59 -13.93 13.96
C ILE A 154 -11.74 -14.94 13.91
N GLY A 155 -12.26 -15.22 12.71
CA GLY A 155 -13.34 -16.16 12.49
C GLY A 155 -14.74 -15.57 12.66
N TYR A 156 -15.66 -16.07 11.84
CA TYR A 156 -17.06 -15.64 11.78
C TYR A 156 -17.81 -15.55 13.11
N LYS A 157 -17.63 -16.57 13.98
CA LYS A 157 -18.31 -16.65 15.27
C LYS A 157 -17.90 -15.54 16.22
N GLU A 158 -16.62 -15.16 16.20
CA GLU A 158 -16.10 -14.08 17.06
C GLU A 158 -16.50 -12.72 16.50
N THR A 159 -16.40 -12.53 15.19
CA THR A 159 -16.76 -11.26 14.53
C THR A 159 -18.21 -10.86 14.74
N ARG A 160 -19.15 -11.82 14.76
CA ARG A 160 -20.58 -11.55 15.02
C ARG A 160 -20.88 -10.97 16.40
N LYS A 161 -19.96 -11.13 17.36
CA LYS A 161 -20.11 -10.57 18.71
C LYS A 161 -19.65 -9.11 18.78
N ILE A 162 -19.01 -8.60 17.73
CA ILE A 162 -18.48 -7.24 17.67
C ILE A 162 -19.56 -6.26 17.22
N LYS A 163 -19.70 -5.16 17.97
CA LYS A 163 -20.52 -4.01 17.59
C LYS A 163 -19.64 -2.79 17.36
N PHE A 164 -19.92 -2.08 16.26
CA PHE A 164 -19.27 -0.82 15.93
C PHE A 164 -20.27 0.32 16.13
N LEU A 165 -19.92 1.32 16.94
CA LEU A 165 -20.82 2.41 17.30
C LEU A 165 -20.11 3.76 17.20
N GLU A 166 -20.86 4.79 16.83
CA GLU A 166 -20.45 6.20 16.92
C GLU A 166 -21.45 6.93 17.81
N LYS A 167 -20.99 7.50 18.93
CA LYS A 167 -21.84 8.19 19.92
C LYS A 167 -21.16 9.45 20.43
N LYS A 168 -21.80 10.62 20.28
CA LYS A 168 -21.31 11.92 20.79
C LYS A 168 -19.83 12.20 20.42
N GLY A 169 -19.45 11.90 19.17
CA GLY A 169 -18.08 12.08 18.67
C GLY A 169 -17.06 11.03 19.12
N ARG A 170 -17.48 9.99 19.86
CA ARG A 170 -16.66 8.85 20.25
C ARG A 170 -16.91 7.66 19.32
N PHE A 171 -15.86 6.90 19.05
CA PHE A 171 -15.91 5.71 18.21
C PHE A 171 -15.65 4.48 19.07
N ILE A 172 -16.58 3.54 19.07
CA ILE A 172 -16.63 2.47 20.06
C ILE A 172 -16.65 1.13 19.34
N VAL A 173 -15.79 0.22 19.78
CA VAL A 173 -15.80 -1.19 19.41
C VAL A 173 -16.12 -2.00 20.66
N GLU A 174 -17.27 -2.69 20.67
CA GLU A 174 -17.72 -3.51 21.81
C GLU A 174 -17.57 -5.00 21.50
N TYR A 175 -17.16 -5.77 22.50
CA TYR A 175 -17.17 -7.23 22.50
C TYR A 175 -17.67 -7.72 23.87
N GLY A 176 -18.92 -8.14 23.97
CA GLY A 176 -19.52 -8.49 25.26
C GLY A 176 -19.54 -7.29 26.22
N ALA A 177 -18.90 -7.44 27.39
CA ALA A 177 -18.74 -6.36 28.37
C ALA A 177 -17.48 -5.49 28.11
N ASP A 178 -16.57 -5.96 27.26
CA ASP A 178 -15.34 -5.26 26.92
C ASP A 178 -15.58 -4.23 25.81
N ARG A 179 -14.86 -3.12 25.87
CA ARG A 179 -14.93 -2.08 24.83
C ARG A 179 -13.64 -1.32 24.68
N VAL A 180 -13.38 -0.90 23.44
CA VAL A 180 -12.39 0.14 23.12
C VAL A 180 -13.15 1.41 22.76
N VAL A 181 -12.84 2.51 23.44
CA VAL A 181 -13.45 3.83 23.21
C VAL A 181 -12.39 4.78 22.69
N ILE A 182 -12.51 5.15 21.43
CA ILE A 182 -11.58 6.03 20.73
C ILE A 182 -12.10 7.48 20.84
N PRO A 183 -11.27 8.44 21.26
CA PRO A 183 -11.72 9.77 21.66
C PRO A 183 -12.17 10.65 20.50
N GLY A 184 -11.63 10.42 19.31
CA GLY A 184 -11.88 11.26 18.16
C GLY A 184 -11.60 10.55 16.85
N ARG A 185 -11.93 11.26 15.78
CA ARG A 185 -11.89 10.75 14.41
C ARG A 185 -10.46 10.64 13.87
N PRO A 186 -9.53 11.58 14.14
CA PRO A 186 -8.12 11.40 13.82
C PRO A 186 -7.54 10.14 14.46
N GLU A 187 -7.81 9.93 15.74
CA GLU A 187 -7.34 8.78 16.51
C GLU A 187 -7.91 7.47 15.95
N ALA A 188 -9.17 7.46 15.53
CA ALA A 188 -9.78 6.31 14.88
C ALA A 188 -9.09 5.98 13.55
N ALA A 189 -8.78 7.00 12.73
CA ALA A 189 -8.07 6.80 11.47
C ALA A 189 -6.64 6.27 11.70
N GLN A 190 -5.90 6.86 12.65
CA GLN A 190 -4.56 6.43 13.02
C GLN A 190 -4.53 5.00 13.54
N LEU A 191 -5.51 4.61 14.37
CA LEU A 191 -5.61 3.26 14.90
C LEU A 191 -5.98 2.23 13.82
N ILE A 192 -6.95 2.55 12.96
CA ILE A 192 -7.43 1.62 11.92
C ILE A 192 -6.39 1.41 10.83
N PHE A 193 -5.76 2.48 10.35
CA PHE A 193 -4.86 2.41 9.18
C PHE A 193 -3.37 2.40 9.54
N GLY A 194 -3.04 2.54 10.82
CA GLY A 194 -1.69 2.60 11.32
C GLY A 194 -1.10 4.01 11.25
N SER A 195 -0.50 4.45 12.34
CA SER A 195 0.32 5.66 12.44
C SER A 195 1.28 5.50 13.62
N LYS A 196 2.39 6.26 13.61
CA LYS A 196 3.26 6.39 14.78
C LYS A 196 2.54 7.02 15.97
N ASP A 197 1.54 7.84 15.70
CA ASP A 197 0.74 8.54 16.71
C ASP A 197 -0.54 7.77 17.09
N ALA A 198 -0.67 6.50 16.67
CA ALA A 198 -1.86 5.71 16.98
C ALA A 198 -1.95 5.46 18.50
N PRO A 199 -3.11 5.68 19.13
CA PRO A 199 -3.30 5.50 20.57
C PRO A 199 -3.48 4.02 20.93
N THR A 200 -2.41 3.25 20.76
CA THR A 200 -2.39 1.79 20.95
C THR A 200 -2.63 1.35 22.39
N GLU A 201 -2.41 2.24 23.37
CA GLU A 201 -2.73 2.04 24.78
C GLU A 201 -4.22 1.78 25.03
N LEU A 202 -5.09 2.35 24.18
CA LEU A 202 -6.53 2.10 24.24
C LEU A 202 -6.86 0.63 23.94
N LEU A 203 -6.06 -0.03 23.09
CA LEU A 203 -6.21 -1.45 22.82
C LEU A 203 -5.82 -2.28 24.04
N SER A 204 -4.78 -1.87 24.77
CA SER A 204 -4.34 -2.58 25.99
C SER A 204 -5.39 -2.50 27.10
N ALA A 205 -6.06 -1.35 27.24
CA ALA A 205 -7.12 -1.14 28.22
C ALA A 205 -8.46 -1.81 27.86
N GLY A 206 -8.68 -2.15 26.59
CA GLY A 206 -9.99 -2.58 26.07
C GLY A 206 -10.33 -4.06 26.21
N GLY A 207 -9.66 -4.81 27.07
CA GLY A 207 -9.95 -6.24 27.31
C GLY A 207 -9.92 -7.09 26.04
N LYS A 208 -10.90 -7.98 25.86
CA LYS A 208 -11.01 -8.84 24.67
C LYS A 208 -11.26 -8.04 23.39
N ALA A 209 -12.02 -6.94 23.45
CA ALA A 209 -12.22 -6.05 22.30
C ALA A 209 -10.87 -5.47 21.82
N GLY A 210 -10.04 -5.03 22.76
CA GLY A 210 -8.70 -4.53 22.48
C GLY A 210 -7.74 -5.60 21.98
N LYS A 211 -7.81 -6.84 22.49
CA LYS A 211 -7.05 -7.97 21.96
C LYS A 211 -7.40 -8.25 20.50
N ILE A 212 -8.69 -8.32 20.17
CA ILE A 212 -9.16 -8.52 18.79
C ILE A 212 -8.63 -7.42 17.87
N LEU A 213 -8.72 -6.15 18.28
CA LEU A 213 -8.25 -5.05 17.45
C LEU A 213 -6.73 -5.09 17.21
N ARG A 214 -5.91 -5.58 18.15
CA ARG A 214 -4.47 -5.79 17.91
C ARG A 214 -4.16 -6.89 16.90
N GLU A 215 -5.04 -7.89 16.79
CA GLU A 215 -4.88 -8.98 15.81
C GLU A 215 -5.28 -8.52 14.40
N VAL A 216 -6.25 -7.62 14.29
CA VAL A 216 -6.82 -7.17 13.00
C VAL A 216 -6.14 -5.90 12.46
N LEU A 217 -5.76 -4.97 13.33
CA LEU A 217 -5.21 -3.67 12.96
C LEU A 217 -3.68 -3.63 13.05
N PRO A 218 -3.01 -2.80 12.22
CA PRO A 218 -3.58 -1.87 11.25
C PRO A 218 -3.97 -2.54 9.92
N ILE A 219 -4.94 -1.93 9.23
CA ILE A 219 -5.35 -2.29 7.87
C ILE A 219 -4.53 -1.46 6.89
N PRO A 220 -3.84 -2.09 5.92
CA PRO A 220 -2.97 -1.36 5.01
C PRO A 220 -3.77 -0.45 4.07
N LEU A 221 -3.25 0.76 3.84
CA LEU A 221 -3.77 1.68 2.83
C LEU A 221 -3.11 1.43 1.47
N PRO A 222 -3.86 1.51 0.37
CA PRO A 222 -3.27 1.42 -0.96
C PRO A 222 -2.40 2.64 -1.25
N TRP A 223 -1.29 2.42 -1.94
CA TRP A 223 -0.47 3.50 -2.48
C TRP A 223 -1.15 4.13 -3.69
N TYR A 224 -1.18 5.47 -3.77
CA TYR A 224 -1.90 6.20 -4.81
C TYR A 224 -1.40 5.86 -6.21
N GLY A 225 -0.09 5.99 -6.45
CA GLY A 225 0.49 5.85 -7.77
C GLY A 225 -0.30 6.62 -8.82
N ILE A 226 -0.82 5.93 -9.84
CA ILE A 226 -1.58 6.60 -10.92
C ILE A 226 -3.00 7.06 -10.52
N ASN A 227 -3.47 6.74 -9.30
CA ASN A 227 -4.73 7.23 -8.75
C ASN A 227 -4.59 8.60 -8.05
N PHE A 228 -3.40 9.21 -8.07
CA PHE A 228 -3.24 10.57 -7.60
C PHE A 228 -3.91 11.54 -8.58
N VAL A 229 -4.86 12.34 -8.07
CA VAL A 229 -5.63 13.36 -8.81
C VAL A 229 -5.17 14.73 -8.37
#